data_AF-A0A2V2U343-F1
#
_entry.id   AF-A0A2V2U343-F1
#
_cell.length_a   1.000
_cell.length_b   1.000
_cell.length_c   1.000
_cell.angle_alpha   90.00
_cell.angle_beta   90.00
_cell.angle_gamma   90.00
#
_symmetry.space_group_name_H-M   'P 1'
#
loop_
_entity.id
_entity.type
_entity.pdbx_description
1 polymer ?
#
loop_
_entity_poly.entity_id
_entity_poly.type
_entity_poly.pdbx_seq_one_letter_code
_entity_poly.pdbx_strand_id
1 'polypeptide(L)'
;MSLTYNPRFDDIKDMSIADGLKELLIDYGFTSERLIRLSPSDLASILGIDVYVSKIIHNAAKNQLRQRESGVSNSTTNLFMNEHI
;
A
#
# COMPACT_ATOMS: atom_id res chain seq x y z
N MET A 1 -13.99 -17.50 18.38
CA MET A 1 -13.26 -17.65 17.11
C MET A 1 -12.74 -16.27 16.75
N SER A 2 -11.52 -15.95 17.18
CA SER A 2 -10.96 -14.62 16.96
C SER A 2 -10.40 -14.57 15.54
N LEU A 3 -11.02 -13.76 14.68
CA LEU A 3 -10.41 -13.34 13.42
C LEU A 3 -9.17 -12.54 13.82
N THR A 4 -7.99 -13.14 13.71
CA THR A 4 -6.73 -12.44 13.93
C THR A 4 -6.64 -11.35 12.87
N TYR A 5 -7.05 -10.14 13.21
CA TYR A 5 -6.83 -8.95 12.41
C TYR A 5 -5.31 -8.83 12.23
N ASN A 6 -4.82 -9.21 11.05
CA ASN A 6 -3.43 -9.05 10.69
C ASN A 6 -3.34 -7.76 9.87
N PRO A 7 -2.96 -6.62 10.48
CA PRO A 7 -2.91 -5.31 9.83
C PRO A 7 -1.98 -5.27 8.61
N ARG A 8 -1.16 -6.32 8.40
CA ARG A 8 -0.29 -6.45 7.23
C ARG A 8 -1.02 -6.85 5.95
N PHE A 9 -2.24 -7.41 6.03
CA PHE A 9 -3.01 -7.78 4.83
C PHE A 9 -3.80 -6.62 4.23
N ASP A 10 -4.20 -5.63 5.04
CA ASP A 10 -5.00 -4.50 4.55
C ASP A 10 -4.20 -3.63 3.57
N ASP A 11 -2.89 -3.54 3.76
CA ASP A 11 -2.01 -2.81 2.86
C ASP A 11 -2.10 -3.28 1.41
N ILE A 12 -2.19 -4.58 1.14
CA ILE A 12 -2.30 -5.08 -0.24
C ILE A 12 -3.70 -4.84 -0.82
N LYS A 13 -4.75 -4.91 0.01
CA LYS A 13 -6.14 -4.71 -0.42
C LYS A 13 -6.40 -3.30 -0.93
N ASP A 14 -5.76 -2.32 -0.30
CA ASP A 14 -5.87 -0.90 -0.61
C ASP A 14 -5.03 -0.47 -1.84
N MET A 15 -4.28 -1.39 -2.45
CA MET A 15 -3.53 -1.09 -3.67
C MET A 15 -4.45 -0.84 -4.86
N SER A 16 -4.20 0.23 -5.61
CA SER A 16 -4.92 0.52 -6.86
C SER A 16 -4.39 -0.33 -8.02
N ILE A 17 -4.59 -1.65 -7.92
CA ILE A 17 -4.27 -2.67 -8.94
C ILE A 17 -5.45 -3.63 -9.09
N ALA A 18 -5.42 -4.47 -10.14
CA ALA A 18 -6.46 -5.47 -10.36
C ALA A 18 -6.55 -6.47 -9.20
N ASP A 19 -7.78 -6.87 -8.83
CA ASP A 19 -8.00 -7.75 -7.67
C ASP A 19 -7.30 -9.10 -7.79
N GLY A 20 -7.22 -9.67 -9.00
CA GLY A 20 -6.45 -10.90 -9.24
C GLY A 20 -4.95 -10.78 -8.92
N LEU A 21 -4.37 -9.58 -9.04
CA LEU A 21 -2.98 -9.34 -8.61
C LEU A 21 -2.89 -9.19 -7.09
N LYS A 22 -3.90 -8.60 -6.44
CA LYS A 22 -3.95 -8.52 -4.96
C LYS A 22 -4.04 -9.90 -4.35
N GLU A 23 -4.93 -10.74 -4.87
CA GLU A 23 -5.09 -12.13 -4.43
C GLU A 23 -3.79 -12.91 -4.60
N LEU A 24 -3.13 -12.79 -5.76
CA LEU A 24 -1.82 -13.41 -6.00
C LEU A 24 -0.77 -12.96 -4.96
N LEU A 25 -0.71 -11.66 -4.67
CA LEU A 25 0.23 -11.13 -3.68
C LEU A 25 -0.07 -11.63 -2.27
N ILE A 26 -1.35 -11.73 -1.90
CA ILE A 26 -1.79 -12.25 -0.60
C ILE A 26 -1.45 -13.74 -0.47
N ASP A 27 -1.70 -14.53 -1.52
CA ASP A 27 -1.42 -15.97 -1.55
C ASP A 27 0.08 -16.27 -1.38
N TYR A 28 0.93 -15.47 -2.03
CA TYR A 28 2.39 -15.54 -1.87
C TYR A 28 2.90 -14.94 -0.55
N GLY A 29 2.03 -14.38 0.29
CA GLY A 29 2.40 -13.77 1.57
C GLY A 29 3.24 -12.49 1.43
N PHE A 30 3.04 -11.73 0.36
CA PHE A 30 3.68 -10.44 0.18
C PHE A 30 3.03 -9.37 1.06
N THR A 31 3.84 -8.40 1.47
CA THR A 31 3.42 -7.17 2.13
C THR A 31 3.87 -5.96 1.31
N SER A 32 3.21 -4.82 1.49
CA SER A 32 3.59 -3.53 0.89
C SER A 32 5.08 -3.21 1.10
N GLU A 33 5.57 -3.37 2.33
CA GLU A 33 6.99 -3.18 2.70
C GLU A 33 7.94 -4.13 1.97
N ARG A 34 7.52 -5.39 1.78
CA ARG A 34 8.34 -6.37 1.05
C ARG A 34 8.38 -6.06 -0.44
N LEU A 35 7.26 -5.60 -1.00
CA LEU A 35 7.16 -5.24 -2.41
C LEU A 35 8.06 -4.07 -2.76
N ILE A 36 8.14 -3.03 -1.93
CA ILE A 36 9.02 -1.87 -2.18
C ILE A 36 10.52 -2.17 -2.02
N ARG A 37 10.87 -3.25 -1.31
CA ARG A 37 12.26 -3.68 -1.11
C ARG A 37 12.78 -4.56 -2.25
N LEU A 38 11.89 -5.19 -2.99
CA LEU A 38 12.24 -6.04 -4.12
C LEU A 38 12.39 -5.22 -5.40
N SER A 39 13.35 -5.60 -6.24
CA SER A 39 13.39 -5.05 -7.59
C SER A 39 12.20 -5.58 -8.41
N PRO A 40 11.70 -4.82 -9.40
CA PRO A 40 10.65 -5.33 -10.29
C PRO A 40 11.06 -6.63 -11.01
N SER A 41 12.33 -6.82 -11.33
CA SER A 41 12.82 -8.04 -11.97
C SER A 41 12.74 -9.25 -11.03
N ASP A 42 13.12 -9.07 -9.76
CA ASP A 42 13.02 -10.16 -8.76
C ASP A 42 11.55 -10.51 -8.49
N LEU A 43 10.70 -9.49 -8.37
CA LEU A 43 9.26 -9.67 -8.17
C LEU A 43 8.62 -10.43 -9.36
N ALA A 44 9.00 -10.08 -10.59
CA ALA A 44 8.55 -10.78 -11.78
C ALA A 44 8.96 -12.25 -11.78
N SER A 45 10.21 -12.54 -11.41
CA SER A 45 10.75 -13.89 -11.32
C SER A 45 10.02 -14.74 -10.26
N ILE A 46 9.78 -14.16 -9.07
CA ILE A 46 9.10 -14.88 -7.97
C ILE A 46 7.65 -15.19 -8.31
N LEU A 47 6.93 -14.23 -8.90
CA LEU A 47 5.52 -14.39 -9.23
C LEU A 47 5.28 -15.09 -10.58
N GLY A 48 6.33 -15.33 -11.37
CA GLY A 48 6.19 -15.88 -12.71
C GLY A 48 5.40 -14.98 -13.67
N ILE A 49 5.47 -13.65 -13.46
CA ILE A 49 4.76 -12.65 -14.27
C ILE A 49 5.74 -11.86 -15.13
N ASP A 50 5.20 -11.11 -16.09
CA ASP A 50 6.00 -10.20 -16.89
C ASP A 50 6.55 -9.02 -16.06
N VAL A 51 7.76 -8.56 -16.42
CA VAL A 51 8.46 -7.45 -15.76
C VAL A 51 7.69 -6.13 -15.85
N TYR A 52 6.87 -5.94 -16.88
CA TYR A 52 5.97 -4.79 -16.94
C TYR A 52 4.88 -4.86 -15.85
N VAL A 53 4.29 -6.03 -15.63
CA VAL A 53 3.27 -6.24 -14.59
C VAL A 53 3.89 -6.03 -13.20
N SER A 54 5.10 -6.54 -12.97
CA SER A 54 5.79 -6.32 -11.69
C SER A 54 6.11 -4.84 -11.44
N LYS A 55 6.43 -4.05 -12.48
CA LYS A 55 6.58 -2.59 -12.37
C LYS A 55 5.29 -1.89 -11.96
N ILE A 56 4.13 -2.33 -12.47
CA ILE A 56 2.82 -1.79 -12.08
C ILE A 56 2.59 -2.00 -10.58
N ILE A 57 2.80 -3.23 -10.10
CA ILE A 57 2.64 -3.58 -8.67
C ILE A 57 3.60 -2.75 -7.81
N HIS A 58 4.87 -2.69 -8.19
CA HIS A 58 5.88 -1.94 -7.46
C HIS A 58 5.58 -0.45 -7.40
N ASN A 59 5.05 0.14 -8.47
CA ASN A 59 4.63 1.54 -8.49
C ASN A 59 3.41 1.79 -7.61
N ALA A 60 2.43 0.89 -7.61
CA ALA A 60 1.28 0.97 -6.72
C ALA A 60 1.68 0.94 -5.24
N ALA A 61 2.61 0.05 -4.87
CA ALA A 61 3.16 -0.04 -3.51
C ALA A 61 3.83 1.26 -3.06
N LYS A 62 4.64 1.86 -3.94
CA LYS A 62 5.28 3.15 -3.67
C LYS A 62 4.26 4.28 -3.53
N ASN A 63 3.26 4.35 -4.40
CA ASN A 63 2.24 5.38 -4.33
C ASN A 63 1.43 5.30 -3.04
N GLN A 64 1.11 4.10 -2.59
CA GLN A 64 0.40 3.90 -1.33
C GLN A 64 1.22 4.38 -0.12
N LEU A 65 2.52 4.09 -0.08
CA LEU A 65 3.42 4.61 0.97
C LEU A 65 3.43 6.14 0.97
N ARG A 66 3.56 6.76 -0.21
CA ARG A 66 3.55 8.23 -0.35
C ARG A 66 2.23 8.86 0.07
N GLN A 67 1.10 8.19 -0.17
CA GLN A 67 -0.21 8.67 0.28
C GLN A 67 -0.36 8.65 1.80
N ARG A 68 0.26 7.68 2.48
CA ARG A 68 0.32 7.65 3.96
C ARG A 68 1.13 8.82 4.53
N GLU A 69 2.21 9.20 3.84
CA GLU A 69 3.06 10.34 4.25
C GLU A 69 2.45 11.71 3.89
N SER A 70 1.62 11.77 2.85
CA SER A 70 0.98 13.01 2.38
C SER A 70 -0.34 13.35 3.11
N GLY A 71 -0.78 12.49 4.05
CA GLY A 71 -1.91 12.72 4.94
C GLY A 71 -1.62 13.67 6.12
N VAL A 72 -0.41 14.23 6.21
CA VAL A 72 -0.09 15.34 7.11
C VAL A 72 -0.15 16.64 6.32
N SER A 73 -1.36 17.13 6.07
CA SER A 73 -1.59 18.51 5.64
C SER A 73 -2.92 19.04 6.19
N ASN A 74 -2.76 19.91 7.20
CA ASN A 74 -3.63 20.98 7.70
C ASN A 74 -5.02 20.67 8.28
N SER A 75 -5.10 20.49 9.61
CA SER A 75 -6.31 20.78 10.41
C SER A 75 -6.03 21.38 11.80
N THR A 76 -4.94 22.15 11.99
CA THR A 76 -4.67 22.82 13.29
C THR A 76 -4.49 24.34 13.23
N THR A 77 -4.85 24.98 12.13
CA THR A 77 -4.93 26.45 12.08
C THR A 77 -6.39 26.83 11.87
N ASN A 78 -7.11 27.10 12.97
CA ASN A 78 -8.29 27.97 13.11
C ASN A 78 -9.27 27.47 14.19
N LEU A 79 -8.83 27.26 15.43
CA LEU A 79 -9.77 27.14 16.56
C LEU A 79 -9.32 27.89 17.83
N PHE A 80 -8.43 28.87 17.69
CA PHE A 80 -8.06 29.81 18.75
C PHE A 80 -8.24 31.25 18.28
N MET A 81 -9.41 31.59 17.74
CA MET A 81 -9.89 32.96 17.63
C MET A 81 -11.35 32.87 17.22
N ASN A 82 -12.21 32.91 18.22
CA ASN A 82 -13.47 33.67 18.24
C ASN A 82 -14.36 33.07 19.31
N GLU A 83 -14.32 33.63 20.52
CA GLU A 83 -15.49 33.94 21.35
C GLU A 83 -15.03 34.53 22.70
N HIS A 84 -14.83 35.84 22.73
CA HIS A 84 -15.19 36.63 23.90
C HIS A 84 -15.90 37.89 23.41
N ILE A 85 -17.23 37.82 23.52
CA ILE A 85 -18.15 38.96 23.59
C ILE A 85 -17.96 39.59 24.97
#